data_AF-A0A0K9NTI0-F1
#
_entry.id   AF-A0A0K9NTI0-F1
#
_cell.length_a   1.000
_cell.length_b   1.000
_cell.length_c   1.000
_cell.angle_alpha   90.00
_cell.angle_beta   90.00
_cell.angle_gamma   90.00
#
_symmetry.space_group_name_H-M   'P 1'
#
loop_
_entity.id
_entity.type
_entity.pdbx_description
1 polymer ?
#
loop_
_entity_poly.entity_id
_entity_poly.type
_entity_poly.pdbx_seq_one_letter_code
_entity_poly.pdbx_strand_id
1 'polypeptide(L)'
;MKTILSIDGGGVRGIIPGIILQKLEEQLQDIAQINNKLNPILEKETWNDYDEVNIEKLEDRLHDILSRDKKARLVDYFDVVAGTSTGGLIAIMLVAGRKSAANIATADSQPIFQAKDIKEFYMKHCPEIFPRYRFGILQTLKMIFFGPKYDGKYLRELLQNRFGDTMIKDTKPNLVLTTFDINLMQPTIFTTYDAKLSDNKNALLSDICLGTSAAPTYLPPWSFFSADKSRMYHLIDGGVAENNPTLVALNSLSKEEDGKSKEVDMDDVLILSLGTGSATRSNVPYDTDSVSGWGCLEWMYQSKGNRHPILDCFAESSADMVDIYASTIFRFDSRNKNYLRVQYDDLKVEESSMDNSTPENLKRLVQIGRKVVGSPMVAFDLSNSQRQAVSLARDISHAKGWKILDSFARKLYNARISVVVVRC
;
A
#
# COMPACT_ATOMS: atom_id res chain seq x y z
N MET A 1 -9.59 -16.66 9.07
CA MET A 1 -8.75 -16.02 8.06
C MET A 1 -8.29 -14.66 8.53
N LYS A 2 -6.97 -14.45 8.54
CA LYS A 2 -6.32 -13.15 8.76
C LYS A 2 -6.05 -12.47 7.44
N THR A 3 -6.24 -11.15 7.38
CA THR A 3 -6.12 -10.39 6.13
C THR A 3 -5.06 -9.29 6.22
N ILE A 4 -4.14 -9.24 5.25
CA ILE A 4 -3.06 -8.25 5.15
C ILE A 4 -3.22 -7.41 3.88
N LEU A 5 -3.14 -6.09 4.02
CA LEU A 5 -2.84 -5.16 2.94
C LEU A 5 -1.40 -4.65 3.09
N SER A 6 -0.57 -4.81 2.08
CA SER A 6 0.82 -4.32 2.03
C SER A 6 0.99 -3.39 0.84
N ILE A 7 1.60 -2.22 1.06
CA ILE A 7 1.77 -1.18 0.03
C ILE A 7 3.23 -0.73 -0.01
N ASP A 8 3.86 -0.86 -1.18
CA ASP A 8 5.27 -0.52 -1.37
C ASP A 8 5.53 0.99 -1.34
N GLY A 9 6.81 1.34 -1.14
CA GLY A 9 7.34 2.68 -1.38
C GLY A 9 7.49 3.01 -2.86
N GLY A 10 7.65 4.30 -3.18
CA GLY A 10 7.82 4.73 -4.58
C GLY A 10 7.50 6.19 -4.92
N GLY A 11 7.37 7.08 -3.91
CA GLY A 11 7.12 8.51 -4.12
C GLY A 11 5.80 8.82 -4.83
N VAL A 12 5.82 9.65 -5.87
CA VAL A 12 4.63 10.06 -6.65
C VAL A 12 3.89 8.88 -7.28
N ARG A 13 4.56 7.74 -7.45
CA ARG A 13 3.99 6.51 -8.00
C ARG A 13 2.93 5.87 -7.11
N GLY A 14 2.77 6.33 -5.86
CA GLY A 14 1.66 5.96 -4.96
C GLY A 14 0.26 6.17 -5.56
N ILE A 15 0.14 6.97 -6.63
CA ILE A 15 -1.08 7.05 -7.46
C ILE A 15 -1.53 5.68 -7.97
N ILE A 16 -0.61 4.81 -8.38
CA ILE A 16 -0.92 3.49 -8.96
C ILE A 16 -1.66 2.61 -7.95
N PRO A 17 -1.11 2.32 -6.75
CA PRO A 17 -1.84 1.59 -5.72
C PRO A 17 -3.09 2.35 -5.26
N GLY A 18 -3.09 3.68 -5.23
CA GLY A 18 -4.29 4.48 -4.92
C GLY A 18 -5.47 4.19 -5.85
N ILE A 19 -5.24 4.04 -7.16
CA ILE A 19 -6.29 3.67 -8.12
C ILE A 19 -6.77 2.23 -7.92
N ILE A 20 -5.85 1.30 -7.63
CA ILE A 20 -6.19 -0.11 -7.38
C ILE A 20 -7.06 -0.24 -6.12
N LEU A 21 -6.66 0.46 -5.04
CA LEU A 21 -7.40 0.52 -3.77
C LEU A 21 -8.78 1.16 -3.96
N GLN A 22 -8.87 2.24 -4.75
CA GLN A 22 -10.17 2.82 -5.10
C GLN A 22 -11.07 1.76 -5.73
N LYS A 23 -10.56 1.00 -6.70
CA LYS A 23 -11.38 -0.01 -7.37
C LYS A 23 -11.79 -1.16 -6.44
N LEU A 24 -10.89 -1.59 -5.57
CA LEU A 24 -11.17 -2.64 -4.59
C LEU A 24 -12.25 -2.19 -3.58
N GLU A 25 -12.16 -0.95 -3.09
CA GLU A 25 -13.15 -0.39 -2.18
C GLU A 25 -14.54 -0.29 -2.84
N GLU A 26 -14.60 0.14 -4.11
CA GLU A 26 -15.83 0.13 -4.90
C GLU A 26 -16.43 -1.29 -5.01
N GLN A 27 -15.61 -2.30 -5.31
CA GLN A 27 -16.07 -3.70 -5.40
C GLN A 27 -16.60 -4.23 -4.06
N LEU A 28 -15.92 -3.92 -2.95
CA LEU A 28 -16.37 -4.33 -1.62
C LEU A 28 -17.68 -3.64 -1.23
N GLN A 29 -17.87 -2.37 -1.61
CA GLN A 29 -19.14 -1.66 -1.42
C GLN A 29 -20.27 -2.32 -2.23
N ASP A 30 -20.01 -2.67 -3.49
CA ASP A 30 -20.97 -3.36 -4.35
C ASP A 30 -21.37 -4.74 -3.75
N ILE A 31 -20.38 -5.54 -3.33
CA ILE A 31 -20.63 -6.87 -2.71
C ILE A 31 -21.42 -6.74 -1.41
N ALA A 32 -21.05 -5.81 -0.53
CA ALA A 32 -21.73 -5.61 0.75
C ALA A 32 -23.20 -5.21 0.55
N GLN A 33 -23.47 -4.36 -0.45
CA GLN A 33 -24.82 -3.92 -0.75
C GLN A 33 -25.69 -5.06 -1.29
N ILE A 34 -25.16 -5.87 -2.22
CA ILE A 34 -25.87 -7.03 -2.78
C ILE A 34 -26.31 -7.97 -1.66
N ASN A 35 -25.40 -8.35 -0.76
CA ASN A 35 -25.72 -9.28 0.33
C ASN A 35 -26.69 -8.71 1.36
N ASN A 36 -26.56 -7.43 1.73
CA ASN A 36 -27.51 -6.78 2.65
C ASN A 36 -28.95 -6.74 2.10
N LYS A 37 -29.12 -6.72 0.77
CA LYS A 37 -30.44 -6.73 0.13
C LYS A 37 -30.95 -8.14 -0.18
N LEU A 38 -30.07 -9.12 -0.40
CA LEU A 38 -30.43 -10.52 -0.66
C LEU A 38 -30.74 -11.30 0.62
N ASN A 39 -30.01 -11.11 1.72
CA ASN A 39 -30.22 -11.88 2.96
C ASN A 39 -31.67 -11.81 3.48
N PRO A 40 -32.35 -10.65 3.51
CA PRO A 40 -33.75 -10.58 3.95
C PRO A 40 -34.74 -11.21 2.97
N ILE A 41 -34.36 -11.41 1.70
CA ILE A 41 -35.16 -12.08 0.68
C ILE A 41 -34.99 -13.60 0.83
N LEU A 42 -33.76 -14.07 0.96
CA LEU A 42 -33.45 -15.49 1.20
C LEU A 42 -34.02 -16.00 2.53
N GLU A 43 -33.98 -15.18 3.60
CA GLU A 43 -34.63 -15.48 4.89
C GLU A 43 -36.15 -15.53 4.80
N LYS A 44 -36.76 -14.85 3.81
CA LYS A 44 -38.21 -14.91 3.54
C LYS A 44 -38.59 -16.05 2.59
N GLU A 45 -37.69 -16.48 1.71
CA GLU A 45 -37.90 -17.53 0.71
C GLU A 45 -37.61 -18.96 1.22
N THR A 46 -37.18 -19.14 2.47
CA THR A 46 -37.14 -20.47 3.12
C THR A 46 -38.52 -21.02 3.52
N TRP A 47 -39.59 -20.67 2.80
CA TRP A 47 -40.91 -21.29 2.95
C TRP A 47 -41.62 -21.47 1.59
N ASN A 48 -41.62 -22.73 1.16
CA ASN A 48 -42.53 -23.46 0.28
C ASN A 48 -42.84 -23.00 -1.15
N ASP A 49 -42.78 -24.04 -1.98
CA ASP A 49 -43.32 -24.25 -3.32
C ASP A 49 -42.61 -23.63 -4.52
N TYR A 50 -42.35 -24.57 -5.45
CA TYR A 50 -41.88 -24.41 -6.80
C TYR A 50 -42.75 -23.39 -7.55
N ASP A 51 -42.12 -22.40 -8.19
CA ASP A 51 -42.55 -21.94 -9.51
C ASP A 51 -41.40 -21.19 -10.22
N GLU A 52 -41.15 -21.61 -11.46
CA GLU A 52 -40.08 -21.15 -12.37
C GLU A 52 -40.27 -19.72 -12.92
N VAL A 53 -41.01 -18.85 -12.23
CA VAL A 53 -41.40 -17.53 -12.75
C VAL A 53 -40.82 -16.41 -11.89
N ASN A 54 -39.61 -15.94 -12.24
CA ASN A 54 -39.24 -14.51 -12.37
C ASN A 54 -37.72 -14.25 -12.41
N ILE A 55 -36.97 -14.88 -13.32
CA ILE A 55 -35.54 -14.54 -13.47
C ILE A 55 -35.37 -13.10 -14.02
N GLU A 56 -36.17 -12.67 -14.99
CA GLU A 56 -36.11 -11.30 -15.55
C GLU A 56 -36.51 -10.19 -14.54
N LYS A 57 -37.54 -10.41 -13.72
CA LYS A 57 -37.90 -9.49 -12.64
C LYS A 57 -36.86 -9.45 -11.52
N LEU A 58 -36.11 -10.54 -11.32
CA LEU A 58 -35.00 -10.57 -10.39
C LEU A 58 -33.82 -9.76 -10.93
N GLU A 59 -33.53 -9.85 -12.23
CA GLU A 59 -32.44 -9.11 -12.90
C GLU A 59 -32.68 -7.59 -12.91
N ASP A 60 -33.89 -7.14 -13.24
CA ASP A 60 -34.25 -5.71 -13.19
C ASP A 60 -34.25 -5.17 -11.75
N ARG A 61 -34.68 -5.96 -10.77
CA ARG A 61 -34.61 -5.60 -9.35
C ARG A 61 -33.17 -5.66 -8.81
N LEU A 62 -32.33 -6.56 -9.30
CA LEU A 62 -30.89 -6.59 -9.03
C LEU A 62 -30.22 -5.32 -9.56
N HIS A 63 -30.58 -4.87 -10.76
CA HIS A 63 -30.08 -3.62 -11.33
C HIS A 63 -30.47 -2.37 -10.51
N ASP A 64 -31.69 -2.34 -9.97
CA ASP A 64 -32.15 -1.27 -9.08
C ASP A 64 -31.51 -1.37 -7.66
N ILE A 65 -31.24 -2.60 -7.19
CA ILE A 65 -30.51 -2.91 -5.96
C ILE A 65 -29.04 -2.49 -6.01
N LEU A 66 -28.40 -2.58 -7.18
CA LEU A 66 -27.02 -2.14 -7.43
C LEU A 66 -26.85 -0.61 -7.42
N SER A 67 -27.92 0.17 -7.21
CA SER A 67 -27.83 1.61 -7.00
C SER A 67 -27.35 1.96 -5.57
N ARG A 68 -26.02 2.04 -5.45
CA ARG A 68 -25.13 2.72 -4.48
C ARG A 68 -25.60 2.96 -3.02
N ASP A 69 -25.09 2.16 -2.09
CA ASP A 69 -24.90 2.48 -0.65
C ASP A 69 -23.40 2.31 -0.26
N LYS A 70 -22.82 3.27 0.47
CA LYS A 70 -21.37 3.61 0.43
C LYS A 70 -20.63 3.56 1.79
N LYS A 71 -20.99 2.68 2.72
CA LYS A 71 -20.40 2.69 4.08
C LYS A 71 -19.17 1.81 4.27
N ALA A 72 -19.00 0.74 3.49
CA ALA A 72 -17.86 -0.15 3.60
C ALA A 72 -16.53 0.56 3.26
N ARG A 73 -15.49 0.32 4.06
CA ARG A 73 -14.13 0.84 3.88
C ARG A 73 -13.14 -0.31 3.82
N LEU A 74 -12.01 -0.10 3.15
CA LEU A 74 -10.95 -1.13 3.08
C LEU A 74 -10.52 -1.63 4.46
N VAL A 75 -10.38 -0.72 5.43
CA VAL A 75 -9.96 -1.05 6.79
C VAL A 75 -10.93 -1.95 7.56
N ASP A 76 -12.17 -2.10 7.10
CA ASP A 76 -13.14 -3.03 7.69
C ASP A 76 -12.84 -4.50 7.32
N TYR A 77 -12.01 -4.73 6.29
CA TYR A 77 -11.71 -6.05 5.72
C TYR A 77 -10.26 -6.50 5.95
N PHE A 78 -9.39 -5.64 6.43
CA PHE A 78 -7.97 -5.94 6.67
C PHE A 78 -7.67 -5.95 8.17
N ASP A 79 -7.06 -7.02 8.68
CA ASP A 79 -6.55 -7.09 10.06
C ASP A 79 -5.21 -6.35 10.23
N VAL A 80 -4.43 -6.26 9.16
CA VAL A 80 -3.14 -5.55 9.10
C VAL A 80 -3.08 -4.70 7.84
N VAL A 81 -2.65 -3.45 8.00
CA VAL A 81 -2.32 -2.55 6.89
C VAL A 81 -0.87 -2.13 7.07
N ALA A 82 -0.03 -2.44 6.07
CA ALA A 82 1.39 -2.20 6.10
C ALA A 82 1.83 -1.29 4.96
N GLY A 83 2.81 -0.43 5.23
CA GLY A 83 3.28 0.52 4.23
C GLY A 83 4.71 1.01 4.46
N THR A 84 5.42 1.20 3.34
CA THR A 84 6.75 1.82 3.29
C THR A 84 6.66 3.14 2.53
N SER A 85 7.28 4.22 3.02
CA SER A 85 7.35 5.50 2.29
C SER A 85 5.97 6.01 1.87
N THR A 86 5.76 6.27 0.59
CA THR A 86 4.46 6.59 -0.01
C THR A 86 3.36 5.57 0.36
N GLY A 87 3.69 4.28 0.42
CA GLY A 87 2.78 3.23 0.89
C GLY A 87 2.45 3.35 2.38
N GLY A 88 3.41 3.84 3.19
CA GLY A 88 3.20 4.18 4.60
C GLY A 88 2.25 5.37 4.77
N LEU A 89 2.40 6.41 3.95
CA LEU A 89 1.45 7.52 3.88
C LEU A 89 0.04 7.03 3.50
N ILE A 90 -0.08 6.20 2.47
CA ILE A 90 -1.38 5.62 2.06
C ILE A 90 -1.97 4.77 3.18
N ALA A 91 -1.17 3.91 3.82
CA ALA A 91 -1.60 3.09 4.95
C ALA A 91 -2.15 3.95 6.09
N ILE A 92 -1.43 5.02 6.47
CA ILE A 92 -1.89 6.01 7.46
C ILE A 92 -3.21 6.67 7.02
N MET A 93 -3.32 7.11 5.77
CA MET A 93 -4.54 7.74 5.25
C MET A 93 -5.76 6.80 5.37
N LEU A 94 -5.57 5.51 5.11
CA LEU A 94 -6.64 4.51 5.22
C LEU A 94 -7.06 4.23 6.67
N VAL A 95 -6.11 4.19 7.62
CA VAL A 95 -6.40 3.76 9.01
C VAL A 95 -6.63 4.91 10.00
N ALA A 96 -6.22 6.13 9.68
CA ALA A 96 -6.40 7.26 10.58
C ALA A 96 -7.89 7.63 10.70
N GLY A 97 -8.46 7.46 11.90
CA GLY A 97 -9.82 7.87 12.23
C GLY A 97 -9.90 9.34 12.68
N ARG A 98 -11.06 9.98 12.49
CA ARG A 98 -11.26 11.38 12.90
C ARG A 98 -11.35 11.50 14.43
N LYS A 99 -10.62 12.44 15.02
CA LYS A 99 -10.99 13.03 16.32
C LYS A 99 -12.25 13.88 16.15
N SER A 100 -13.36 13.48 16.76
CA SER A 100 -14.48 14.42 16.98
C SER A 100 -13.99 15.57 17.88
N ALA A 101 -14.62 16.75 17.78
CA ALA A 101 -14.28 17.95 18.56
C ALA A 101 -14.27 17.76 20.10
N ALA A 102 -14.67 16.58 20.59
CA ALA A 102 -14.67 16.17 21.99
C ALA A 102 -13.56 15.18 22.40
N ASN A 103 -12.52 14.95 21.57
CA ASN A 103 -11.36 14.09 21.93
C ASN A 103 -11.72 12.66 22.40
N ILE A 104 -12.76 12.06 21.83
CA ILE A 104 -13.08 10.64 22.03
C ILE A 104 -13.20 10.00 20.65
N ALA A 105 -12.24 9.13 20.30
CA ALA A 105 -12.39 8.22 19.18
C ALA A 105 -13.41 7.15 19.60
N THR A 106 -14.64 7.23 19.09
CA THR A 106 -15.61 6.15 19.26
C THR A 106 -15.33 5.04 18.26
N ALA A 107 -15.76 3.81 18.56
CA ALA A 107 -15.65 2.66 17.67
C ALA A 107 -16.32 2.87 16.29
N ASP A 108 -17.16 3.90 16.14
CA ASP A 108 -17.87 4.28 14.92
C ASP A 108 -17.15 5.36 14.09
N SER A 109 -15.92 5.73 14.45
CA SER A 109 -15.16 6.78 13.77
C SER A 109 -14.72 6.31 12.37
N GLN A 110 -15.37 6.84 11.33
CA GLN A 110 -15.01 6.55 9.95
C GLN A 110 -13.58 7.06 9.62
N PRO A 111 -12.84 6.36 8.74
CA PRO A 111 -11.56 6.81 8.22
C PRO A 111 -11.63 8.23 7.65
N ILE A 112 -10.56 9.01 7.86
CA ILE A 112 -10.45 10.39 7.34
C ILE A 112 -10.46 10.38 5.80
N PHE A 113 -9.92 9.31 5.19
CA PHE A 113 -9.84 9.18 3.73
C PHE A 113 -10.58 7.94 3.25
N GLN A 114 -11.30 8.11 2.13
CA GLN A 114 -11.72 7.01 1.27
C GLN A 114 -10.59 6.68 0.28
N ALA A 115 -10.59 5.47 -0.27
CA ALA A 115 -9.57 5.07 -1.23
C ALA A 115 -9.53 5.97 -2.47
N LYS A 116 -10.68 6.51 -2.88
CA LYS A 116 -10.79 7.49 -3.99
C LYS A 116 -10.03 8.81 -3.73
N ASP A 117 -9.86 9.19 -2.46
CA ASP A 117 -9.25 10.45 -2.06
C ASP A 117 -7.71 10.40 -2.21
N ILE A 118 -7.12 9.20 -2.24
CA ILE A 118 -5.68 8.98 -2.41
C ILE A 118 -5.21 9.63 -3.71
N LYS A 119 -5.81 9.27 -4.85
CA LYS A 119 -5.46 9.84 -6.16
C LYS A 119 -5.51 11.37 -6.13
N GLU A 120 -6.56 11.94 -5.54
CA GLU A 120 -6.75 13.40 -5.49
C GLU A 120 -5.71 14.08 -4.60
N PHE A 121 -5.34 13.44 -3.49
CA PHE A 121 -4.26 13.87 -2.62
C PHE A 121 -2.94 14.00 -3.39
N TYR A 122 -2.51 12.95 -4.10
CA TYR A 122 -1.25 12.98 -4.86
C TYR A 122 -1.30 14.01 -6.00
N MET A 123 -2.39 14.06 -6.76
CA MET A 123 -2.56 15.04 -7.84
C MET A 123 -2.45 16.48 -7.35
N LYS A 124 -2.95 16.77 -6.14
CA LYS A 124 -2.93 18.10 -5.55
C LYS A 124 -1.60 18.44 -4.88
N HIS A 125 -1.02 17.51 -4.12
CA HIS A 125 0.06 17.81 -3.19
C HIS A 125 1.45 17.46 -3.73
N CYS A 126 1.60 16.52 -4.67
CA CYS A 126 2.92 16.18 -5.21
C CYS A 126 3.67 17.35 -5.88
N PRO A 127 3.01 18.26 -6.63
CA PRO A 127 3.70 19.43 -7.18
C PRO A 127 4.31 20.35 -6.11
N GLU A 128 3.70 20.41 -4.93
CA GLU A 128 4.15 21.23 -3.80
C GLU A 128 5.17 20.50 -2.91
N ILE A 129 5.06 19.16 -2.79
CA ILE A 129 6.05 18.32 -2.10
C ILE A 129 7.35 18.26 -2.91
N PHE A 130 7.22 18.16 -4.24
CA PHE A 130 8.34 18.03 -5.19
C PHE A 130 8.32 19.17 -6.22
N PRO A 131 8.54 20.43 -5.81
CA PRO A 131 8.50 21.57 -6.71
C PRO A 131 9.62 21.50 -7.74
N ARG A 132 9.29 21.83 -8.99
CA ARG A 132 10.29 22.01 -10.06
C ARG A 132 10.86 23.42 -10.02
N TYR A 133 12.16 23.53 -9.76
CA TYR A 133 12.87 24.79 -9.94
C TYR A 133 13.21 25.00 -11.41
N ARG A 134 13.04 26.24 -11.90
CA ARG A 134 13.27 26.62 -13.31
C ARG A 134 14.72 26.40 -13.80
N PHE A 135 15.67 26.18 -12.90
CA PHE A 135 17.07 25.93 -13.20
C PHE A 135 17.53 24.57 -12.61
N GLY A 136 17.28 23.47 -13.34
CA GLY A 136 17.54 22.10 -12.86
C GLY A 136 19.00 21.79 -12.47
N ILE A 137 19.96 22.51 -13.06
CA ILE A 137 21.39 22.43 -12.69
C ILE A 137 21.60 22.90 -11.25
N LEU A 138 20.92 23.96 -10.81
CA LEU A 138 21.07 24.51 -9.46
C LEU A 138 20.54 23.51 -8.41
N GLN A 139 19.47 22.78 -8.71
CA GLN A 139 18.94 21.73 -7.85
C GLN A 139 19.89 20.52 -7.77
N THR A 140 20.52 20.16 -8.88
CA THR A 140 21.54 19.09 -8.93
C THR A 140 22.78 19.47 -8.12
N LEU A 141 23.28 20.70 -8.28
CA LEU A 141 24.41 21.21 -7.50
C LEU A 141 24.07 21.32 -6.00
N LYS A 142 22.85 21.74 -5.66
CA LYS A 142 22.37 21.75 -4.28
C LYS A 142 22.43 20.34 -3.67
N MET A 143 21.97 19.33 -4.40
CA MET A 143 22.01 17.96 -3.93
C MET A 143 23.43 17.43 -3.73
N ILE A 144 24.35 17.77 -4.64
CA ILE A 144 25.75 17.34 -4.56
C ILE A 144 26.50 18.03 -3.41
N PHE A 145 26.24 19.32 -3.15
CA PHE A 145 27.09 20.14 -2.28
C PHE A 145 26.41 20.68 -1.00
N PHE A 146 25.08 20.78 -0.94
CA PHE A 146 24.38 21.63 0.04
C PHE A 146 23.13 21.01 0.71
N GLY A 147 22.88 19.70 0.56
CA GLY A 147 21.81 18.99 1.28
C GLY A 147 20.77 18.33 0.35
N PRO A 148 19.61 17.87 0.87
CA PRO A 148 18.65 17.13 0.07
C PRO A 148 18.00 17.97 -1.03
N LYS A 149 17.45 17.29 -2.03
CA LYS A 149 16.77 17.89 -3.19
C LYS A 149 15.57 18.76 -2.79
N TYR A 150 14.87 18.37 -1.73
CA TYR A 150 13.69 19.03 -1.17
C TYR A 150 13.87 19.27 0.33
N ASP A 151 13.27 20.34 0.88
CA ASP A 151 13.41 20.70 2.30
C ASP A 151 12.39 20.01 3.22
N GLY A 152 11.38 19.36 2.64
CA GLY A 152 10.33 18.65 3.36
C GLY A 152 9.35 19.52 4.16
N LYS A 153 9.46 20.85 4.11
CA LYS A 153 8.62 21.75 4.95
C LYS A 153 7.14 21.64 4.62
N TYR A 154 6.81 21.67 3.33
CA TYR A 154 5.43 21.52 2.87
C TYR A 154 4.83 20.17 3.29
N LEU A 155 5.60 19.08 3.12
CA LEU A 155 5.18 17.74 3.54
C LEU A 155 4.92 17.71 5.05
N ARG A 156 5.81 18.27 5.86
CA ARG A 156 5.65 18.36 7.32
C ARG A 156 4.37 19.09 7.70
N GLU A 157 4.16 20.30 7.18
CA GLU A 157 2.96 21.10 7.48
C GLU A 157 1.69 20.36 7.03
N LEU A 158 1.71 19.74 5.85
CA LEU A 158 0.60 18.95 5.34
C LEU A 158 0.25 17.80 6.29
N LEU A 159 1.23 16.99 6.68
CA LEU A 159 1.00 15.82 7.53
C LEU A 159 0.55 16.21 8.94
N GLN A 160 1.15 17.27 9.51
CA GLN A 160 0.72 17.81 10.81
C GLN A 160 -0.72 18.33 10.76
N ASN A 161 -1.10 19.06 9.70
CA ASN A 161 -2.46 19.55 9.52
C ASN A 161 -3.48 18.43 9.28
N ARG A 162 -3.06 17.31 8.65
CA ARG A 162 -3.95 16.18 8.35
C ARG A 162 -4.15 15.25 9.53
N PHE A 163 -3.08 14.91 10.25
CA PHE A 163 -3.13 13.87 11.28
C PHE A 163 -3.11 14.44 12.69
N GLY A 164 -2.77 15.73 12.88
CA GLY A 164 -2.75 16.40 14.17
C GLY A 164 -2.00 15.59 15.23
N ASP A 165 -2.60 15.48 16.41
CA ASP A 165 -2.04 14.72 17.53
C ASP A 165 -2.49 13.25 17.53
N THR A 166 -2.80 12.66 16.37
CA THR A 166 -3.19 11.24 16.27
C THR A 166 -1.94 10.39 16.41
N MET A 167 -1.95 9.46 17.36
CA MET A 167 -0.83 8.55 17.60
C MET A 167 -1.07 7.21 16.93
N ILE A 168 -0.01 6.46 16.65
CA ILE A 168 -0.13 5.12 16.04
C ILE A 168 -0.96 4.16 16.91
N LYS A 169 -0.88 4.24 18.25
CA LYS A 169 -1.70 3.40 19.15
C LYS A 169 -3.22 3.59 18.97
N ASP A 170 -3.64 4.73 18.41
CA ASP A 170 -5.04 5.10 18.20
C ASP A 170 -5.62 4.48 16.91
N THR A 171 -4.79 3.83 16.09
CA THR A 171 -5.21 3.26 14.81
C THR A 171 -5.86 1.88 14.96
N LYS A 172 -6.83 1.60 14.09
CA LYS A 172 -7.40 0.26 13.88
C LYS A 172 -7.72 0.13 12.39
N PRO A 173 -7.33 -0.95 11.69
CA PRO A 173 -6.64 -2.18 12.13
C PRO A 173 -5.15 -1.98 12.52
N ASN A 174 -4.40 -3.08 12.73
CA ASN A 174 -2.97 -3.00 13.06
C ASN A 174 -2.19 -2.36 11.91
N LEU A 175 -1.69 -1.16 12.13
CA LEU A 175 -0.85 -0.43 11.20
C LEU A 175 0.59 -0.89 11.37
N VAL A 176 1.31 -1.15 10.27
CA VAL A 176 2.72 -1.54 10.26
C VAL A 176 3.50 -0.60 9.33
N LEU A 177 4.46 0.13 9.87
CA LEU A 177 5.26 1.10 9.11
C LEU A 177 6.75 0.82 9.25
N THR A 178 7.44 0.73 8.13
CA THR A 178 8.89 0.52 8.10
C THR A 178 9.62 1.86 8.09
N THR A 179 10.70 1.97 8.86
CA THR A 179 11.65 3.10 8.84
C THR A 179 13.06 2.56 9.06
N PHE A 180 14.10 3.36 8.82
CA PHE A 180 15.46 3.02 9.19
C PHE A 180 16.02 4.07 10.16
N ASP A 181 16.53 3.63 11.31
CA ASP A 181 17.09 4.52 12.33
C ASP A 181 18.60 4.66 12.11
N ILE A 182 19.06 5.85 11.70
CA ILE A 182 20.46 6.11 11.36
C ILE A 182 21.37 6.24 12.58
N ASN A 183 20.81 6.48 13.76
CA ASN A 183 21.60 6.52 14.99
C ASN A 183 21.86 5.09 15.51
N LEU A 184 20.87 4.20 15.35
CA LEU A 184 21.00 2.80 15.71
C LEU A 184 21.53 1.90 14.59
N MET A 185 21.62 2.42 13.35
CA MET A 185 22.00 1.70 12.14
C MET A 185 21.18 0.41 11.92
N GLN A 186 19.87 0.47 12.16
CA GLN A 186 18.98 -0.68 12.00
C GLN A 186 17.55 -0.28 11.58
N PRO A 187 16.77 -1.20 10.97
CA PRO A 187 15.35 -0.99 10.75
C PRO A 187 14.61 -0.72 12.07
N THR A 188 13.71 0.25 12.05
CA THR A 188 12.76 0.50 13.13
C THR A 188 11.35 0.35 12.57
N ILE A 189 10.61 -0.62 13.11
CA ILE A 189 9.23 -0.91 12.69
C ILE A 189 8.27 -0.34 13.71
N PHE A 190 7.35 0.51 13.26
CA PHE A 190 6.26 1.02 14.09
C PHE A 190 5.03 0.15 13.86
N THR A 191 4.43 -0.34 14.94
CA THR A 191 3.14 -1.05 14.86
C THR A 191 2.16 -0.54 15.89
N THR A 192 0.85 -0.61 15.59
CA THR A 192 -0.21 -0.30 16.56
C THR A 192 -0.06 -1.12 17.83
N TYR A 193 0.23 -2.42 17.68
CA TYR A 193 0.34 -3.33 18.82
C TYR A 193 1.53 -2.99 19.71
N ASP A 194 2.72 -2.81 19.14
CA ASP A 194 3.91 -2.43 19.90
C ASP A 194 3.72 -1.08 20.62
N ALA A 195 3.02 -0.13 20.01
CA ALA A 195 2.74 1.18 20.59
C ALA A 195 1.67 1.16 21.70
N LYS A 196 0.77 0.18 21.70
CA LYS A 196 -0.17 -0.07 22.81
C LYS A 196 0.53 -0.68 24.02
N LEU A 197 1.58 -1.48 23.78
CA LEU A 197 2.34 -2.18 24.81
C LEU A 197 3.42 -1.29 25.45
N SER A 198 3.99 -0.35 24.69
CA SER A 198 5.09 0.47 25.17
C SER A 198 5.01 1.90 24.61
N ASP A 199 4.89 2.88 25.52
CA ASP A 199 4.83 4.30 25.13
C ASP A 199 6.12 4.78 24.45
N ASN A 200 7.26 4.12 24.68
CA ASN A 200 8.51 4.43 23.97
C ASN A 200 8.47 4.04 22.47
N LYS A 201 7.52 3.20 22.05
CA LYS A 201 7.24 2.83 20.65
C LYS A 201 6.03 3.57 20.07
N ASN A 202 5.37 4.39 20.88
CA ASN A 202 4.25 5.19 20.47
C ASN A 202 4.71 6.58 20.01
N ALA A 203 4.16 7.05 18.89
CA ALA A 203 4.51 8.33 18.29
C ALA A 203 3.37 8.86 17.40
N LEU A 204 3.45 10.13 17.02
CA LEU A 204 2.50 10.76 16.11
C LEU A 204 2.56 10.12 14.72
N LEU A 205 1.40 9.93 14.10
CA LEU A 205 1.32 9.43 12.72
C LEU A 205 2.06 10.37 11.74
N SER A 206 2.01 11.68 11.97
CA SER A 206 2.74 12.67 11.18
C SER A 206 4.26 12.49 11.26
N ASP A 207 4.80 12.24 12.46
CA ASP A 207 6.22 12.00 12.69
C ASP A 207 6.70 10.70 12.04
N ILE A 208 5.96 9.60 12.23
CA ILE A 208 6.31 8.32 11.60
C ILE A 208 6.20 8.43 10.07
N CYS A 209 5.20 9.14 9.55
CA CYS A 209 5.03 9.37 8.12
C CYS A 209 6.19 10.17 7.50
N LEU A 210 6.70 11.17 8.22
CA LEU A 210 7.88 11.92 7.80
C LEU A 210 9.12 11.02 7.78
N GLY A 211 9.32 10.22 8.83
CA GLY A 211 10.42 9.25 8.90
C GLY A 211 10.37 8.22 7.76
N THR A 212 9.24 7.54 7.57
CA THR A 212 9.11 6.51 6.53
C THR A 212 9.26 7.05 5.11
N SER A 213 9.01 8.35 4.88
CA SER A 213 9.09 8.98 3.55
C SER A 213 10.39 9.75 3.31
N ALA A 214 11.29 9.83 4.29
CA ALA A 214 12.51 10.64 4.23
C ALA A 214 13.61 9.97 3.40
N ALA A 215 13.39 9.82 2.09
CA ALA A 215 14.30 9.11 1.20
C ALA A 215 15.66 9.85 1.13
N PRO A 216 16.80 9.16 1.35
CA PRO A 216 18.12 9.77 1.24
C PRO A 216 18.28 10.50 -0.08
N THR A 217 18.97 11.63 -0.07
CA THR A 217 19.13 12.60 -1.18
C THR A 217 17.87 13.36 -1.60
N TYR A 218 16.66 12.86 -1.33
CA TYR A 218 15.41 13.52 -1.68
C TYR A 218 14.90 14.44 -0.57
N LEU A 219 14.79 13.93 0.65
CA LEU A 219 14.22 14.61 1.81
C LEU A 219 15.19 14.54 3.00
N PRO A 220 15.15 15.52 3.92
CA PRO A 220 15.98 15.46 5.13
C PRO A 220 15.53 14.32 6.05
N PRO A 221 16.45 13.69 6.79
CA PRO A 221 16.10 12.80 7.89
C PRO A 221 15.17 13.48 8.90
N TRP A 222 14.34 12.70 9.58
CA TRP A 222 13.39 13.20 10.57
C TRP A 222 13.73 12.73 11.98
N SER A 223 13.59 13.60 12.97
CA SER A 223 13.84 13.24 14.37
C SER A 223 12.75 13.76 15.28
N PHE A 224 12.34 12.91 16.21
CA PHE A 224 11.29 13.20 17.19
C PHE A 224 11.45 12.29 18.41
N PHE A 225 10.81 12.67 19.51
CA PHE A 225 10.76 11.86 20.73
C PHE A 225 9.54 10.93 20.72
N SER A 226 9.68 9.75 21.32
CA SER A 226 8.55 8.91 21.69
C SER A 226 7.55 9.64 22.57
N ALA A 227 6.33 9.10 22.71
CA ALA A 227 5.26 9.70 23.51
C ALA A 227 5.67 9.96 24.97
N ASP A 228 6.41 9.03 25.58
CA ASP A 228 6.98 9.13 26.93
C ASP A 228 8.30 9.91 27.00
N LYS A 229 8.82 10.37 25.85
CA LYS A 229 10.11 11.06 25.68
C LYS A 229 11.34 10.25 26.10
N SER A 230 11.22 8.94 26.29
CA SER A 230 12.34 8.09 26.70
C SER A 230 13.26 7.70 25.53
N ARG A 231 12.78 7.78 24.29
CA ARG A 231 13.55 7.45 23.08
C ARG A 231 13.48 8.60 22.08
N MET A 232 14.65 9.01 21.57
CA MET A 232 14.75 9.87 20.39
C MET A 232 14.95 9.01 19.15
N TYR A 233 14.08 9.18 18.16
CA TYR A 233 14.15 8.49 16.87
C TYR A 233 14.91 9.36 15.86
N HIS A 234 15.74 8.73 15.03
CA HIS A 234 16.49 9.39 13.96
C HIS A 234 16.23 8.66 12.64
N LEU A 235 15.15 8.99 11.96
CA LEU A 235 14.59 8.15 10.91
C LEU A 235 14.88 8.69 9.51
N ILE A 236 15.15 7.75 8.61
CA ILE A 236 15.07 7.90 7.16
C ILE A 236 14.09 6.88 6.58
N ASP A 237 13.86 6.97 5.27
CA ASP A 237 12.88 6.17 4.55
C ASP A 237 13.01 4.66 4.79
N GLY A 238 11.86 4.01 4.98
CA GLY A 238 11.79 2.58 5.22
C GLY A 238 12.25 1.72 4.05
N GLY A 239 12.27 2.26 2.82
CA GLY A 239 12.73 1.58 1.62
C GLY A 239 14.22 1.26 1.63
N VAL A 240 15.00 1.89 2.52
CA VAL A 240 16.39 1.50 2.81
C VAL A 240 16.45 0.15 3.55
N ALA A 241 15.43 -0.16 4.34
CA ALA A 241 15.31 -1.44 5.05
C ALA A 241 14.50 -2.46 4.25
N GLU A 242 13.24 -2.12 3.95
CA GLU A 242 12.29 -2.99 3.28
C GLU A 242 11.30 -2.15 2.47
N ASN A 243 11.44 -2.15 1.14
CA ASN A 243 10.55 -1.39 0.27
C ASN A 243 9.18 -2.07 0.09
N ASN A 244 9.13 -3.40 0.18
CA ASN A 244 7.91 -4.20 0.15
C ASN A 244 7.62 -4.75 1.55
N PRO A 245 6.73 -4.14 2.34
CA PRO A 245 6.58 -4.48 3.76
C PRO A 245 5.80 -5.78 4.01
N THR A 246 5.59 -6.63 3.00
CA THR A 246 4.74 -7.83 3.10
C THR A 246 5.23 -8.81 4.18
N LEU A 247 6.53 -9.11 4.23
CA LEU A 247 7.07 -10.03 5.25
C LEU A 247 7.07 -9.41 6.65
N VAL A 248 7.31 -8.09 6.73
CA VAL A 248 7.21 -7.35 8.00
C VAL A 248 5.76 -7.39 8.52
N ALA A 249 4.77 -7.26 7.63
CA ALA A 249 3.35 -7.39 7.95
C ALA A 249 3.00 -8.81 8.43
N LEU A 250 3.52 -9.85 7.78
CA LEU A 250 3.34 -11.24 8.19
C LEU A 250 3.88 -11.51 9.60
N ASN A 251 5.08 -11.01 9.90
CA ASN A 251 5.65 -11.12 11.23
C ASN A 251 4.77 -10.47 12.31
N SER A 252 4.02 -9.42 11.96
CA SER A 252 3.09 -8.77 12.90
C SER A 252 1.86 -9.63 13.25
N LEU A 253 1.47 -10.60 12.41
CA LEU A 253 0.33 -11.49 12.70
C LEU A 253 0.59 -12.43 13.88
N SER A 254 1.86 -12.76 14.12
CA SER A 254 2.24 -13.62 15.25
C SER A 254 2.17 -12.88 16.58
N LYS A 255 1.92 -11.57 16.58
CA LYS A 255 1.79 -10.74 17.79
C LYS A 255 0.32 -10.41 18.06
N GLU A 256 -0.10 -10.56 19.30
CA GLU A 256 -1.40 -10.09 19.78
C GLU A 256 -1.30 -8.72 20.46
N GLU A 257 -2.45 -8.04 20.66
CA GLU A 257 -2.51 -6.73 21.33
C GLU A 257 -1.99 -6.76 22.78
N ASP A 258 -2.03 -7.93 23.44
CA ASP A 258 -1.54 -8.13 24.81
C ASP A 258 -0.06 -8.55 24.87
N GLY A 259 0.62 -8.59 23.72
CA GLY A 259 2.04 -8.93 23.61
C GLY A 259 2.34 -10.42 23.58
N LYS A 260 1.33 -11.30 23.62
CA LYS A 260 1.54 -12.74 23.45
C LYS A 260 1.84 -13.07 22.00
N SER A 261 2.59 -14.16 21.82
CA SER A 261 2.81 -14.76 20.51
C SER A 261 1.84 -15.89 20.27
N LYS A 262 1.28 -15.94 19.06
CA LYS A 262 0.41 -17.03 18.62
C LYS A 262 0.92 -17.62 17.33
N GLU A 263 0.82 -18.93 17.20
CA GLU A 263 1.09 -19.62 15.96
C GLU A 263 0.07 -19.20 14.90
N VAL A 264 0.58 -18.84 13.72
CA VAL A 264 -0.23 -18.40 12.58
C VAL A 264 -0.22 -19.51 11.55
N ASP A 265 -1.39 -20.07 11.29
CA ASP A 265 -1.59 -20.98 10.17
C ASP A 265 -1.57 -20.17 8.86
N MET A 266 -0.56 -20.41 8.03
CA MET A 266 -0.39 -19.69 6.76
C MET A 266 -1.47 -20.05 5.73
N ASP A 267 -2.16 -21.19 5.87
CA ASP A 267 -3.32 -21.50 5.03
C ASP A 267 -4.52 -20.59 5.34
N ASP A 268 -4.55 -19.98 6.54
CA ASP A 268 -5.58 -19.04 6.99
C ASP A 268 -5.15 -17.57 6.86
N VAL A 269 -4.15 -17.24 6.05
CA VAL A 269 -3.70 -15.86 5.81
C VAL A 269 -3.93 -15.45 4.36
N LEU A 270 -4.63 -14.33 4.14
CA LEU A 270 -4.91 -13.72 2.84
C LEU A 270 -4.20 -12.36 2.70
N ILE A 271 -3.41 -12.19 1.64
CA ILE A 271 -2.52 -11.04 1.46
C ILE A 271 -2.78 -10.37 0.11
N LEU A 272 -2.98 -9.06 0.15
CA LEU A 272 -2.86 -8.18 -1.00
C LEU A 272 -1.58 -7.35 -0.88
N SER A 273 -0.65 -7.54 -1.79
CA SER A 273 0.60 -6.77 -1.90
C SER A 273 0.55 -5.89 -3.14
N LEU A 274 0.65 -4.57 -2.96
CA LEU A 274 0.54 -3.57 -4.02
C LEU A 274 1.87 -2.87 -4.22
N GLY A 275 2.46 -3.06 -5.41
CA GLY A 275 3.65 -2.32 -5.81
C GLY A 275 3.30 -0.98 -6.47
N THR A 276 4.29 -0.09 -6.55
CA THR A 276 4.16 1.21 -7.24
C THR A 276 4.65 1.16 -8.69
N GLY A 277 4.82 -0.05 -9.25
CA GLY A 277 5.42 -0.30 -10.55
C GLY A 277 6.95 -0.20 -10.55
N SER A 278 7.58 -0.85 -11.54
CA SER A 278 9.02 -0.85 -11.79
C SER A 278 9.28 -0.47 -13.26
N ALA A 279 10.50 0.00 -13.54
CA ALA A 279 10.89 0.31 -14.91
C ALA A 279 10.96 -0.96 -15.76
N THR A 280 10.61 -0.87 -17.05
CA THR A 280 10.70 -2.03 -17.96
C THR A 280 12.10 -2.65 -17.94
N ARG A 281 12.19 -3.96 -17.71
CA ARG A 281 13.48 -4.70 -17.72
C ARG A 281 14.20 -4.66 -19.08
N SER A 282 13.51 -4.37 -20.18
CA SER A 282 14.11 -4.14 -21.50
C SER A 282 14.64 -2.71 -21.71
N ASN A 283 14.34 -1.80 -20.78
CA ASN A 283 14.85 -0.42 -20.74
C ASN A 283 15.74 -0.21 -19.51
N VAL A 284 16.39 -1.27 -18.99
CA VAL A 284 17.36 -1.14 -17.90
C VAL A 284 18.44 -0.17 -18.39
N PRO A 285 18.62 0.98 -17.72
CA PRO A 285 19.44 2.05 -18.26
C PRO A 285 20.95 1.79 -18.14
N TYR A 286 21.35 0.63 -17.61
CA TYR A 286 22.70 0.33 -17.17
C TYR A 286 23.15 -1.05 -17.69
N ASP A 287 24.19 -1.05 -18.51
CA ASP A 287 24.99 -2.23 -18.85
C ASP A 287 26.40 -2.13 -18.24
N THR A 288 27.15 -3.22 -18.20
CA THR A 288 28.49 -3.27 -17.59
C THR A 288 29.44 -2.24 -18.18
N ASP A 289 29.35 -1.99 -19.49
CA ASP A 289 30.24 -1.06 -20.18
C ASP A 289 29.90 0.37 -19.75
N SER A 290 28.61 0.69 -19.63
CA SER A 290 28.08 2.00 -19.22
C SER A 290 28.38 2.35 -17.76
N VAL A 291 28.52 1.34 -16.87
CA VAL A 291 28.77 1.54 -15.42
C VAL A 291 30.21 1.32 -14.99
N SER A 292 31.05 0.68 -15.82
CA SER A 292 32.43 0.32 -15.47
C SER A 292 33.30 1.53 -15.05
N GLY A 293 33.01 2.71 -15.58
CA GLY A 293 33.71 3.97 -15.27
C GLY A 293 33.07 4.81 -14.17
N TRP A 294 31.98 4.34 -13.52
CA TRP A 294 31.28 5.13 -12.51
C TRP A 294 32.08 5.28 -11.21
N GLY A 295 32.17 6.52 -10.73
CA GLY A 295 32.62 6.82 -9.38
C GLY A 295 31.46 6.88 -8.39
N CYS A 296 31.77 7.30 -7.15
CA CYS A 296 30.76 7.40 -6.09
C CYS A 296 29.59 8.32 -6.45
N LEU A 297 29.84 9.40 -7.20
CA LEU A 297 28.80 10.36 -7.57
C LEU A 297 27.80 9.76 -8.56
N GLU A 298 28.29 9.03 -9.57
CA GLU A 298 27.46 8.38 -10.59
C GLU A 298 26.61 7.26 -9.98
N TRP A 299 27.15 6.48 -9.04
CA TRP A 299 26.37 5.49 -8.30
C TRP A 299 25.27 6.11 -7.42
N MET A 300 25.53 7.29 -6.87
CA MET A 300 24.57 8.02 -6.02
C MET A 300 23.53 8.80 -6.82
N TYR A 301 23.88 9.32 -7.99
CA TYR A 301 22.98 10.12 -8.82
C TYR A 301 23.36 10.12 -10.30
N GLN A 302 22.36 9.85 -11.14
CA GLN A 302 22.44 10.02 -12.58
C GLN A 302 21.48 11.11 -13.06
N SER A 303 22.07 12.17 -13.64
CA SER A 303 21.32 13.30 -14.19
C SER A 303 20.44 12.89 -15.37
N LYS A 304 20.90 11.93 -16.18
CA LYS A 304 20.09 11.29 -17.23
C LYS A 304 19.02 10.42 -16.58
N GLY A 305 17.76 10.85 -16.68
CA GLY A 305 16.61 10.16 -16.10
C GLY A 305 16.33 10.48 -14.62
N ASN A 306 17.14 11.34 -13.98
CA ASN A 306 16.97 11.75 -12.57
C ASN A 306 16.82 10.53 -11.63
N ARG A 307 17.80 9.62 -11.70
CA ARG A 307 17.80 8.32 -10.99
C ARG A 307 18.89 8.26 -9.94
N HIS A 308 18.71 7.38 -8.98
CA HIS A 308 19.68 7.11 -7.92
C HIS A 308 20.04 5.61 -7.98
N PRO A 309 21.01 5.22 -8.81
CA PRO A 309 21.23 3.81 -9.17
C PRO A 309 21.33 2.87 -7.98
N ILE A 310 22.10 3.22 -6.96
CA ILE A 310 22.28 2.37 -5.78
C ILE A 310 20.98 2.23 -4.95
N LEU A 311 20.18 3.29 -4.86
CA LEU A 311 18.89 3.26 -4.16
C LEU A 311 17.86 2.44 -4.97
N ASP A 312 17.85 2.61 -6.30
CA ASP A 312 17.03 1.80 -7.21
C ASP A 312 17.40 0.31 -7.04
N CYS A 313 18.69 -0.05 -7.01
CA CYS A 313 19.14 -1.42 -6.78
C CYS A 313 18.63 -1.99 -5.46
N PHE A 314 18.78 -1.28 -4.34
CA PHE A 314 18.32 -1.78 -3.04
C PHE A 314 16.78 -1.89 -2.97
N ALA A 315 16.06 -0.89 -3.47
CA ALA A 315 14.60 -0.87 -3.42
C ALA A 315 13.97 -1.97 -4.31
N GLU A 316 14.44 -2.13 -5.55
CA GLU A 316 13.96 -3.17 -6.47
C GLU A 316 14.35 -4.57 -5.97
N SER A 317 15.57 -4.74 -5.43
CA SER A 317 16.01 -6.02 -4.86
C SER A 317 15.17 -6.43 -3.64
N SER A 318 14.89 -5.51 -2.71
CA SER A 318 14.02 -5.77 -1.56
C SER A 318 12.62 -6.18 -2.03
N ALA A 319 12.04 -5.46 -3.00
CA ALA A 319 10.71 -5.78 -3.51
C ALA A 319 10.63 -7.17 -4.18
N ASP A 320 11.62 -7.52 -5.01
CA ASP A 320 11.67 -8.80 -5.71
C ASP A 320 11.95 -9.97 -4.75
N MET A 321 12.87 -9.81 -3.79
CA MET A 321 13.16 -10.86 -2.79
C MET A 321 11.94 -11.18 -1.93
N VAL A 322 11.20 -10.15 -1.49
CA VAL A 322 9.95 -10.36 -0.74
C VAL A 322 8.89 -11.08 -1.56
N ASP A 323 8.73 -10.73 -2.84
CA ASP A 323 7.79 -11.40 -3.75
C ASP A 323 8.17 -12.87 -3.97
N ILE A 324 9.48 -13.18 -4.08
CA ILE A 324 10.00 -14.56 -4.14
C ILE A 324 9.68 -15.33 -2.86
N TYR A 325 9.99 -14.77 -1.69
CA TYR A 325 9.76 -15.43 -0.41
C TYR A 325 8.26 -15.65 -0.15
N ALA A 326 7.43 -14.63 -0.36
CA ALA A 326 5.98 -14.76 -0.22
C ALA A 326 5.41 -15.77 -1.24
N SER A 327 5.85 -15.74 -2.49
CA SER A 327 5.45 -16.74 -3.49
C SER A 327 5.87 -18.15 -3.08
N THR A 328 7.03 -18.32 -2.47
CA THR A 328 7.49 -19.63 -1.98
C THR A 328 6.64 -20.13 -0.82
N ILE A 329 6.31 -19.26 0.14
CA ILE A 329 5.48 -19.59 1.30
C ILE A 329 4.05 -19.97 0.85
N PHE A 330 3.45 -19.17 -0.04
CA PHE A 330 2.03 -19.28 -0.34
C PHE A 330 1.70 -20.06 -1.62
N ARG A 331 2.64 -20.26 -2.57
CA ARG A 331 2.35 -20.92 -3.86
C ARG A 331 2.94 -22.32 -4.00
N PHE A 332 3.50 -22.89 -2.94
CA PHE A 332 4.03 -24.26 -2.96
C PHE A 332 2.93 -25.31 -3.20
N ASP A 333 1.69 -25.04 -2.77
CA ASP A 333 0.53 -25.85 -3.11
C ASP A 333 -0.35 -25.09 -4.12
N SER A 334 -0.63 -25.70 -5.28
CA SER A 334 -1.53 -25.18 -6.32
C SER A 334 -2.94 -24.78 -5.83
N ARG A 335 -3.31 -25.16 -4.60
CA ARG A 335 -4.56 -24.82 -3.91
C ARG A 335 -4.51 -23.49 -3.17
N ASN A 336 -3.34 -23.02 -2.70
CA ASN A 336 -3.26 -21.87 -1.80
C ASN A 336 -3.06 -20.54 -2.57
N LYS A 337 -4.15 -20.01 -3.12
CA LYS A 337 -4.17 -18.71 -3.85
C LYS A 337 -4.41 -17.54 -2.90
N ASN A 338 -3.71 -17.49 -1.78
CA ASN A 338 -3.93 -16.48 -0.75
C ASN A 338 -2.90 -15.34 -0.76
N TYR A 339 -1.91 -15.37 -1.66
CA TYR A 339 -1.02 -14.23 -1.92
C TYR A 339 -1.27 -13.63 -3.30
N LEU A 340 -1.77 -12.38 -3.32
CA LEU A 340 -1.96 -11.59 -4.53
C LEU A 340 -1.00 -10.40 -4.56
N ARG A 341 0.01 -10.47 -5.44
CA ARG A 341 0.88 -9.34 -5.80
C ARG A 341 0.32 -8.61 -7.01
N VAL A 342 0.13 -7.31 -6.90
CA VAL A 342 -0.25 -6.43 -8.02
C VAL A 342 0.90 -5.47 -8.29
N GLN A 343 1.54 -5.62 -9.44
CA GLN A 343 2.72 -4.85 -9.82
C GLN A 343 2.73 -4.58 -11.33
N TYR A 344 3.29 -3.44 -11.72
CA TYR A 344 3.39 -3.02 -13.12
C TYR A 344 4.85 -2.82 -13.52
N ASP A 345 5.41 -3.74 -14.30
CA ASP A 345 6.85 -3.78 -14.61
C ASP A 345 7.19 -3.20 -15.99
N ASP A 346 6.41 -2.23 -16.45
CA ASP A 346 6.58 -1.60 -17.77
C ASP A 346 6.48 -0.07 -17.69
N LEU A 347 6.99 0.52 -16.61
CA LEU A 347 7.09 1.98 -16.49
C LEU A 347 8.20 2.50 -17.41
N LYS A 348 7.89 3.59 -18.11
CA LYS A 348 8.92 4.37 -18.81
C LYS A 348 9.83 5.08 -17.81
N VAL A 349 10.98 5.54 -18.27
CA VAL A 349 12.00 6.20 -17.41
C VAL A 349 11.39 7.35 -16.60
N GLU A 350 10.61 8.24 -17.24
CA GLU A 350 9.99 9.39 -16.58
C GLU A 350 8.90 9.00 -15.57
N GLU A 351 8.23 7.87 -15.83
CA GLU A 351 7.15 7.32 -14.99
C GLU A 351 7.72 6.57 -13.78
N SER A 352 8.92 5.99 -13.94
CA SER A 352 9.66 5.28 -12.88
C SER A 352 10.31 6.21 -11.85
N SER A 353 10.46 7.50 -12.17
CA SER A 353 11.00 8.51 -11.26
C SER A 353 10.07 8.76 -10.07
N MET A 354 10.63 8.73 -8.85
CA MET A 354 9.88 8.83 -7.60
C MET A 354 9.39 10.26 -7.28
N ASP A 355 9.96 11.29 -7.88
CA ASP A 355 9.70 12.70 -7.58
C ASP A 355 9.19 13.50 -8.80
N ASN A 356 8.90 12.82 -9.93
CA ASN A 356 8.42 13.48 -11.13
C ASN A 356 6.94 13.88 -11.01
N SER A 357 6.72 15.05 -10.42
CA SER A 357 5.40 15.62 -10.10
C SER A 357 4.77 16.44 -11.23
N THR A 358 5.24 16.33 -12.49
CA THR A 358 4.62 17.12 -13.57
C THR A 358 3.16 16.71 -13.81
N PRO A 359 2.27 17.64 -14.17
CA PRO A 359 0.88 17.30 -14.47
C PRO A 359 0.74 16.18 -15.51
N GLU A 360 1.63 16.13 -16.51
CA GLU A 360 1.66 15.09 -17.53
C GLU A 360 2.04 13.74 -16.94
N ASN A 361 3.05 13.69 -16.06
CA ASN A 361 3.48 12.44 -15.45
C ASN A 361 2.44 11.90 -14.47
N LEU A 362 1.87 12.76 -13.63
CA LEU A 362 0.81 12.37 -12.70
C LEU A 362 -0.41 11.82 -13.46
N LYS A 363 -0.80 12.45 -14.58
CA LYS A 363 -1.86 11.92 -15.48
C LYS A 363 -1.51 10.55 -16.07
N ARG A 364 -0.26 10.34 -16.48
CA ARG A 364 0.21 9.02 -16.97
C ARG A 364 0.15 7.96 -15.88
N LEU A 365 0.56 8.26 -14.66
CA LEU A 365 0.45 7.34 -13.52
C LEU A 365 -0.99 6.95 -13.22
N VAL A 366 -1.95 7.89 -13.35
CA VAL A 366 -3.39 7.57 -13.28
C VAL A 366 -3.81 6.61 -14.39
N GLN A 367 -3.36 6.84 -15.63
CA GLN A 367 -3.65 5.95 -16.76
C GLN A 367 -3.06 4.55 -16.56
N ILE A 368 -1.84 4.46 -16.02
CA ILE A 368 -1.18 3.20 -15.66
C ILE A 368 -1.98 2.46 -14.59
N GLY A 369 -2.37 3.13 -13.50
CA GLY A 369 -3.22 2.51 -12.47
C GLY A 369 -4.52 1.93 -13.05
N ARG A 370 -5.17 2.65 -13.97
CA ARG A 370 -6.35 2.14 -14.69
C ARG A 370 -6.02 0.97 -15.61
N LYS A 371 -4.87 1.00 -16.28
CA LYS A 371 -4.37 -0.10 -17.13
C LYS A 371 -4.12 -1.35 -16.30
N VAL A 372 -3.53 -1.24 -15.11
CA VAL A 372 -3.28 -2.38 -14.19
C VAL A 372 -4.59 -3.05 -13.79
N VAL A 373 -5.62 -2.27 -13.47
CA VAL A 373 -6.96 -2.81 -13.20
C VAL A 373 -7.56 -3.49 -14.45
N GLY A 374 -7.30 -2.97 -15.65
CA GLY A 374 -7.84 -3.50 -16.90
C GLY A 374 -7.09 -4.68 -17.54
N SER A 375 -5.82 -4.86 -17.21
CA SER A 375 -4.90 -5.83 -17.86
C SER A 375 -4.80 -7.14 -17.09
N PRO A 376 -4.43 -8.26 -17.72
CA PRO A 376 -4.13 -9.50 -17.00
C PRO A 376 -3.07 -9.25 -15.92
N MET A 377 -3.29 -9.75 -14.69
CA MET A 377 -2.28 -9.65 -13.65
C MET A 377 -1.11 -10.58 -13.95
N VAL A 378 0.06 -10.24 -13.42
CA VAL A 378 1.32 -10.95 -13.64
C VAL A 378 1.82 -11.45 -12.28
N ALA A 379 2.16 -12.73 -12.19
CA ALA A 379 2.68 -13.42 -11.01
C ALA A 379 4.16 -13.74 -11.21
N PHE A 380 4.94 -13.71 -10.13
CA PHE A 380 6.28 -14.26 -10.14
C PHE A 380 6.25 -15.77 -10.41
N ASP A 381 6.97 -16.20 -11.45
CA ASP A 381 7.23 -17.60 -11.79
C ASP A 381 8.60 -17.99 -11.20
N LEU A 382 8.55 -18.90 -10.23
CA LEU A 382 9.73 -19.38 -9.50
C LEU A 382 10.69 -20.18 -10.39
N SER A 383 10.22 -20.77 -11.51
CA SER A 383 11.01 -21.65 -12.37
C SER A 383 12.02 -20.90 -13.27
N ASN A 384 11.70 -19.66 -13.62
CA ASN A 384 12.53 -18.82 -14.49
C ASN A 384 12.88 -17.45 -13.86
N SER A 385 12.48 -17.22 -12.62
CA SER A 385 12.72 -15.96 -11.89
C SER A 385 12.20 -14.72 -12.63
N GLN A 386 11.15 -14.88 -13.43
CA GLN A 386 10.48 -13.79 -14.13
C GLN A 386 9.01 -13.71 -13.73
N ARG A 387 8.41 -12.53 -13.88
CA ARG A 387 6.98 -12.37 -13.70
C ARG A 387 6.25 -12.70 -15.01
N GLN A 388 5.31 -13.64 -14.96
CA GLN A 388 4.47 -14.06 -16.10
C GLN A 388 2.98 -13.87 -15.80
N ALA A 389 2.15 -13.73 -16.84
CA ALA A 389 0.71 -13.55 -16.66
C ALA A 389 0.09 -14.67 -15.79
N VAL A 390 -0.70 -14.29 -14.78
CA VAL A 390 -1.39 -15.21 -13.88
C VAL A 390 -2.47 -15.96 -14.66
N SER A 391 -2.30 -17.26 -14.90
CA SER A 391 -3.40 -18.12 -15.34
C SER A 391 -4.17 -18.65 -14.13
N LEU A 392 -5.39 -18.18 -13.91
CA LEU A 392 -6.30 -18.84 -12.97
C LEU A 392 -6.90 -20.08 -13.66
N ALA A 393 -6.36 -21.26 -13.34
CA ALA A 393 -6.76 -22.54 -13.92
C ALA A 393 -6.55 -22.63 -15.45
N ARG A 394 -6.57 -23.84 -15.99
CA ARG A 394 -6.32 -24.14 -17.41
C ARG A 394 -7.30 -23.46 -18.39
N ASP A 395 -8.30 -22.71 -17.92
CA ASP A 395 -9.36 -22.12 -18.75
C ASP A 395 -9.39 -20.58 -18.80
N ILE A 396 -8.50 -19.85 -18.12
CA ILE A 396 -8.58 -18.38 -18.12
C ILE A 396 -7.22 -17.68 -18.27
N SER A 397 -6.51 -18.00 -19.35
CA SER A 397 -5.33 -17.26 -19.85
C SER A 397 -5.63 -15.80 -20.27
N HIS A 398 -6.90 -15.35 -20.17
CA HIS A 398 -7.38 -14.04 -20.62
C HIS A 398 -8.18 -13.25 -19.56
N ALA A 399 -8.08 -13.60 -18.27
CA ALA A 399 -8.77 -12.86 -17.22
C ALA A 399 -8.21 -11.43 -17.10
N LYS A 400 -9.02 -10.44 -17.42
CA LYS A 400 -8.74 -9.02 -17.13
C LYS A 400 -8.53 -8.85 -15.61
N GLY A 401 -7.59 -8.00 -15.19
CA GLY A 401 -7.16 -7.85 -13.79
C GLY A 401 -8.29 -7.53 -12.81
N TRP A 402 -9.34 -6.86 -13.27
CA TRP A 402 -10.54 -6.60 -12.48
C TRP A 402 -11.25 -7.87 -12.01
N LYS A 403 -11.19 -8.99 -12.77
CA LYS A 403 -11.77 -10.29 -12.36
C LYS A 403 -10.99 -10.89 -11.19
N ILE A 404 -9.68 -10.69 -11.16
CA ILE A 404 -8.81 -11.18 -10.09
C ILE A 404 -9.05 -10.34 -8.84
N LEU A 405 -9.14 -9.02 -8.98
CA LEU A 405 -9.54 -8.13 -7.88
C LEU A 405 -10.95 -8.43 -7.37
N ASP A 406 -11.91 -8.74 -8.25
CA ASP A 406 -13.27 -9.13 -7.85
C ASP A 406 -13.27 -10.43 -7.04
N SER A 407 -12.54 -11.44 -7.52
CA SER A 407 -12.37 -12.71 -6.79
C SER A 407 -11.72 -12.48 -5.42
N PHE A 408 -10.72 -11.61 -5.35
CA PHE A 408 -10.07 -11.23 -4.09
C PHE A 408 -11.02 -10.48 -3.15
N ALA A 409 -11.80 -9.52 -3.67
CA ALA A 409 -12.80 -8.79 -2.92
C ALA A 409 -13.85 -9.73 -2.29
N ARG A 410 -14.30 -10.74 -3.05
CA ARG A 410 -15.20 -11.78 -2.53
C ARG A 410 -14.55 -12.62 -1.42
N LYS A 411 -13.29 -13.01 -1.58
CA LYS A 411 -12.53 -13.70 -0.51
C LYS A 411 -12.42 -12.85 0.75
N LEU A 412 -12.05 -11.57 0.61
CA LEU A 412 -11.99 -10.62 1.73
C LEU A 412 -13.34 -10.48 2.44
N TYR A 413 -14.41 -10.30 1.66
CA TYR A 413 -15.76 -10.15 2.17
C TYR A 413 -16.20 -11.40 2.95
N ASN A 414 -15.96 -12.59 2.40
CA ASN A 414 -16.30 -13.86 3.05
C ASN A 414 -15.46 -14.11 4.31
N ALA A 415 -14.16 -13.76 4.29
CA ALA A 415 -13.30 -13.81 5.46
C ALA A 415 -13.85 -12.94 6.59
N ARG A 416 -14.39 -11.76 6.28
CA ARG A 416 -15.01 -10.87 7.25
C ARG A 416 -16.31 -11.43 7.84
N ILE A 417 -17.22 -11.94 7.00
CA ILE A 417 -18.50 -12.51 7.47
C ILE A 417 -18.27 -13.73 8.35
N SER A 418 -17.35 -14.62 7.97
CA SER A 418 -17.08 -15.85 8.73
C SER A 418 -16.66 -15.56 10.17
N VAL A 419 -15.97 -14.44 10.41
CA VAL A 419 -15.58 -13.99 11.76
C VAL A 419 -16.79 -13.47 12.57
N VAL A 420 -17.80 -12.90 11.91
CA VAL A 420 -19.02 -12.40 12.57
C VAL A 420 -19.94 -13.55 12.97
N VAL A 421 -20.12 -14.56 12.11
CA VAL A 421 -21.02 -15.71 12.38
C VAL A 421 -20.49 -16.61 13.51
N VAL A 422 -19.16 -16.76 13.65
CA VAL A 422 -18.56 -17.56 14.73
C VAL A 422 -18.62 -16.87 16.09
N ARG A 423 -18.92 -15.56 16.14
CA ARG A 423 -19.01 -14.76 17.37
C ARG A 423 -20.44 -14.47 17.84
N CYS A 424 -21.47 -14.90 17.09
CA CYS A 424 -22.88 -14.76 17.45
C CYS A 424 -23.42 -16.02 18.12
#